data_AF-A0A817FZP3-F1
#
_entry.id   AF-A0A817FZP3-F1
#
_cell.length_a   1.000
_cell.length_b   1.000
_cell.length_c   1.000
_cell.angle_alpha   90.00
_cell.angle_beta   90.00
_cell.angle_gamma   90.00
#
_symmetry.space_group_name_H-M   'P 1'
#
loop_
_entity.id
_entity.type
_entity.pdbx_description
1 polymer ?
#
loop_
_entity_poly.entity_id
_entity_poly.type
_entity_poly.pdbx_seq_one_letter_code
_entity_poly.pdbx_strand_id
1 'polypeptide(L)'
;MINFNDNGTVSGIIQDVNGPVKGLCYMNRESIKQTCKHRKLYRYARKLGRVIMKGETSGDVQHIIQISLDCDSGAMLITVDSKKPFCHTGNHSCFCIQASIKANLATLTEHIKSKINDDSYTGIMQRNPQLALAKVMEEFWEVIASHQDYQVSECSDLFVHLVMYLNGIGVTMEDIFNELNAQRWAPKICSKQNEISDKKSQEIIIRITTSKYTDKTDRFAEEQLGIKIIRQSGRSLCIKGDIADRNKFCKYFDHDENGKLSLFPSKPKDMPWLLASKRVTHLITFETVVKNYPTVYTVLHEAADPNICLALLCRKGACIEPEKWTHQNKPLIAAEHVSHVTRFFEQININPSTYHLDRVTGSSEGYLVNTDLYLLADAIVESGRTLEENNLEIWNVIIPKGQIHIALYGRCN
;
A
#
# COMPACT_ATOMS: atom_id res chain seq x y z
N MET A 1 -14.14 42.12 30.98
CA MET A 1 -13.93 41.06 29.98
C MET A 1 -14.63 39.78 30.42
N ILE A 2 -14.31 39.18 31.58
CA ILE A 2 -15.00 37.97 32.04
C ILE A 2 -16.44 38.27 32.51
N ASN A 3 -17.41 37.52 31.99
CA ASN A 3 -18.80 37.57 32.39
C ASN A 3 -19.07 36.47 33.43
N PHE A 4 -19.35 36.89 34.67
CA PHE A 4 -19.70 35.99 35.76
C PHE A 4 -21.21 35.72 35.74
N ASN A 5 -21.62 34.49 36.06
CA ASN A 5 -23.02 34.16 36.30
C ASN A 5 -23.55 34.79 37.60
N ASP A 6 -24.85 34.62 37.87
CA ASP A 6 -25.54 35.16 39.05
C ASP A 6 -24.91 34.73 40.39
N ASN A 7 -24.18 33.62 40.39
CA ASN A 7 -23.45 33.12 41.58
C ASN A 7 -22.05 33.73 41.72
N GLY A 8 -21.68 34.73 40.91
CA GLY A 8 -20.36 35.36 40.91
C GLY A 8 -19.23 34.44 40.43
N THR A 9 -19.56 33.42 39.62
CA THR A 9 -18.62 32.42 39.12
C THR A 9 -18.62 32.33 37.59
N VAL A 10 -17.53 31.83 37.03
CA VAL A 10 -17.39 31.50 35.60
C VAL A 10 -16.95 30.04 35.47
N SER A 11 -17.37 29.38 34.40
CA SER A 11 -16.95 28.01 34.07
C SER A 11 -15.53 28.00 33.53
N GLY A 12 -14.65 27.19 34.10
CA GLY A 12 -13.28 26.96 33.65
C GLY A 12 -13.11 25.53 33.16
N ILE A 13 -12.99 25.35 31.84
CA ILE A 13 -12.69 24.08 31.18
C ILE A 13 -11.18 23.88 31.24
N ILE A 14 -10.74 22.74 31.77
CA ILE A 14 -9.33 22.42 31.95
C ILE A 14 -8.94 21.44 30.86
N GLN A 15 -7.94 21.80 30.07
CA GLN A 15 -7.44 21.03 28.94
C GLN A 15 -5.98 20.69 29.13
N ASP A 16 -5.58 19.48 28.73
CA ASP A 16 -4.18 19.13 28.61
C ASP A 16 -3.52 19.88 27.44
N VAL A 17 -2.21 20.07 27.51
CA VAL A 17 -1.42 20.62 26.39
C VAL A 17 -1.60 19.86 25.08
N ASN A 18 -1.92 18.56 25.14
CA ASN A 18 -2.14 17.72 23.96
C ASN A 18 -3.58 17.80 23.41
N GLY A 19 -4.49 18.56 24.06
CA GLY A 19 -5.86 18.77 23.59
C GLY A 19 -6.99 18.05 24.33
N PRO A 20 -6.79 16.92 25.05
CA PRO A 20 -7.88 16.30 25.82
C PRO A 20 -8.41 17.19 26.96
N VAL A 21 -9.73 17.22 27.15
CA VAL A 21 -10.35 17.89 28.31
C VAL A 21 -10.14 17.03 29.56
N LYS A 22 -9.51 17.60 30.59
CA LYS A 22 -9.24 16.97 31.88
C LYS A 22 -10.39 17.13 32.88
N GLY A 23 -11.07 18.28 32.86
CA GLY A 23 -12.16 18.53 33.81
C GLY A 23 -12.80 19.89 33.67
N LEU A 24 -13.84 20.13 34.48
CA LEU A 24 -14.51 21.41 34.63
C LEU A 24 -14.31 21.90 36.07
N CYS A 25 -14.05 23.19 36.22
CA CYS A 25 -14.10 23.87 37.52
C CYS A 25 -14.89 25.16 37.44
N TYR A 26 -15.25 25.70 38.61
CA TYR A 26 -15.83 27.03 38.72
C TYR A 26 -14.78 27.96 39.29
N MET A 27 -14.71 29.17 38.77
CA MET A 27 -13.77 30.18 39.22
C MET A 27 -14.52 31.46 39.57
N ASN A 28 -14.15 32.09 40.68
CA ASN A 28 -14.61 33.44 41.02
C ASN A 28 -13.46 34.43 40.77
N ARG A 29 -13.74 35.72 40.97
CA ARG A 29 -12.75 36.78 40.76
C ARG A 29 -11.44 36.53 41.52
N GLU A 30 -11.51 36.03 42.75
CA GLU A 30 -10.33 35.76 43.57
C GLU A 30 -9.51 34.58 43.04
N SER A 31 -10.15 33.46 42.69
CA SER A 31 -9.43 32.30 42.15
C SER A 31 -8.76 32.61 40.81
N ILE A 32 -9.36 33.48 39.98
CA ILE A 32 -8.74 33.94 38.72
C ILE A 32 -7.49 34.78 39.01
N LYS A 33 -7.58 35.73 39.94
CA LYS A 33 -6.41 36.55 40.34
C LYS A 33 -5.26 35.68 40.84
N GLN A 34 -5.55 34.73 41.71
CA GLN A 34 -4.55 33.79 42.24
C GLN A 34 -3.95 32.92 41.12
N THR A 35 -4.78 32.44 40.20
CA THR A 35 -4.34 31.64 39.04
C THR A 35 -3.38 32.42 38.15
N CYS A 36 -3.72 33.67 37.80
CA CYS A 36 -2.86 34.52 36.99
C CYS A 36 -1.56 34.88 37.72
N LYS A 37 -1.63 35.17 39.02
CA LYS A 37 -0.47 35.55 39.83
C LYS A 37 0.53 34.41 39.99
N HIS A 38 0.04 33.21 40.29
CA HIS A 38 0.89 32.08 40.66
C HIS A 38 1.15 31.10 39.51
N ARG A 39 0.49 31.27 38.35
CA ARG A 39 0.57 30.35 37.20
C ARG A 39 0.24 28.90 37.57
N LYS A 40 -0.65 28.73 38.55
CA LYS A 40 -1.16 27.44 39.04
C LYS A 40 -2.69 27.49 39.04
N LEU A 41 -3.36 26.38 38.81
CA LEU A 41 -4.82 26.35 38.79
C LEU A 41 -5.43 26.53 40.20
N TYR A 42 -6.08 27.66 40.45
CA TYR A 42 -6.96 27.87 41.61
C TYR A 42 -8.42 27.84 41.18
N ARG A 43 -9.27 27.14 41.94
CA ARG A 43 -10.71 27.05 41.68
C ARG A 43 -11.52 27.48 42.89
N TYR A 44 -12.73 27.96 42.65
CA TYR A 44 -13.71 28.21 43.69
C TYR A 44 -14.49 26.93 43.98
N ALA A 45 -14.28 26.36 45.17
CA ALA A 45 -14.97 25.16 45.62
C ALA A 45 -16.35 25.54 46.16
N ARG A 46 -17.38 25.52 45.29
CA ARG A 46 -18.76 25.93 45.62
C ARG A 46 -19.29 25.32 46.92
N LYS A 47 -19.07 24.02 47.15
CA LYS A 47 -19.49 23.32 48.39
C LYS A 47 -18.78 23.81 49.66
N LEU A 48 -17.54 24.28 49.53
CA LEU A 48 -16.70 24.73 50.65
C LEU A 48 -16.68 26.25 50.79
N GLY A 49 -17.31 27.00 49.88
CA GLY A 49 -17.35 28.45 49.90
C GLY A 49 -15.99 29.15 49.81
N ARG A 50 -14.93 28.47 49.33
CA ARG A 50 -13.56 29.00 49.35
C ARG A 50 -12.76 28.66 48.10
N VAL A 51 -11.70 29.44 47.87
CA VAL A 51 -10.70 29.18 46.81
C VAL A 51 -9.75 28.07 47.25
N ILE A 52 -9.44 27.14 46.35
CA ILE A 52 -8.56 25.99 46.59
C ILE A 52 -7.61 25.83 45.41
N MET A 53 -6.34 25.50 45.66
CA MET A 53 -5.39 25.16 44.60
C MET A 53 -5.58 23.70 44.18
N LYS A 54 -5.76 23.44 42.87
CA LYS A 54 -5.83 22.05 42.40
C LYS A 54 -4.46 21.40 42.59
N GLY A 55 -4.46 20.27 43.30
CA GLY A 55 -3.22 19.56 43.63
C GLY A 55 -2.66 19.89 45.02
N GLU A 56 -3.28 20.80 45.79
CA GLU A 56 -2.79 21.18 47.12
C GLU A 56 -2.65 19.98 48.07
N THR A 57 -3.63 19.08 48.05
CA THR A 57 -3.62 17.86 48.89
C THR A 57 -2.90 16.68 48.23
N SER A 58 -2.97 16.55 46.90
CA SER A 58 -2.42 15.40 46.17
C SER A 58 -0.99 15.60 45.66
N GLY A 59 -0.44 16.80 45.77
CA GLY A 59 0.85 17.21 45.20
C GLY A 59 0.86 17.38 43.66
N ASP A 60 -0.27 17.11 42.98
CA ASP A 60 -0.37 17.24 41.52
C ASP A 60 -0.85 18.63 41.09
N VAL A 61 0.07 19.58 41.24
CA VAL A 61 -0.15 20.99 40.88
C VAL A 61 -0.29 21.12 39.36
N GLN A 62 -1.36 21.77 38.91
CA GLN A 62 -1.61 22.01 37.49
C GLN A 62 -0.99 23.35 37.08
N HIS A 63 0.05 23.30 36.26
CA HIS A 63 0.76 24.49 35.78
C HIS A 63 0.04 25.10 34.58
N ILE A 64 -0.25 26.39 34.63
CA ILE A 64 -0.99 27.08 33.57
C ILE A 64 -0.05 27.43 32.41
N ILE A 65 -0.36 26.92 31.22
CA ILE A 65 0.31 27.30 29.97
C ILE A 65 -0.44 28.45 29.30
N GLN A 66 -1.75 28.32 29.15
CA GLN A 66 -2.58 29.29 28.44
C GLN A 66 -3.96 29.43 29.09
N ILE A 67 -4.52 30.63 29.01
CA ILE A 67 -5.91 30.92 29.37
C ILE A 67 -6.55 31.66 28.20
N SER A 68 -7.68 31.16 27.72
CA SER A 68 -8.50 31.76 26.67
C SER A 68 -9.94 31.97 27.18
N LEU A 69 -10.64 32.96 26.65
CA LEU A 69 -12.07 33.16 26.85
C LEU A 69 -12.84 32.68 25.62
N ASP A 70 -14.08 32.24 25.81
CA ASP A 70 -15.01 32.06 24.70
C ASP A 70 -15.49 33.41 24.14
N CYS A 71 -16.27 33.37 23.06
CA CYS A 71 -16.63 34.56 22.28
C CYS A 71 -17.46 35.58 23.08
N ASP A 72 -18.28 35.13 24.04
CA ASP A 72 -19.08 35.97 24.92
C ASP A 72 -18.46 36.11 26.33
N SER A 73 -17.27 35.54 26.55
CA SER A 73 -16.55 35.55 27.82
C SER A 73 -17.31 34.95 29.02
N GLY A 74 -18.29 34.08 28.76
CA GLY A 74 -19.05 33.31 29.75
C GLY A 74 -18.34 32.03 30.21
N ALA A 75 -17.28 31.61 29.51
CA ALA A 75 -16.44 30.49 29.90
C ALA A 75 -14.95 30.76 29.62
N MET A 76 -14.11 29.99 30.31
CA MET A 76 -12.67 30.03 30.16
C MET A 76 -12.14 28.66 29.74
N LEU A 77 -11.20 28.62 28.79
CA LEU A 77 -10.39 27.45 28.49
C LEU A 77 -9.02 27.63 29.14
N ILE A 78 -8.62 26.68 29.97
CA ILE A 78 -7.40 26.71 30.77
C ILE A 78 -6.54 25.52 30.39
N THR A 79 -5.48 25.78 29.62
CA THR A 79 -4.53 24.75 29.19
C THR A 79 -3.48 24.56 30.27
N VAL A 80 -3.32 23.32 30.72
CA VAL A 80 -2.40 22.94 31.80
C VAL A 80 -1.43 21.85 31.36
N ASP A 81 -0.20 21.94 31.86
CA ASP A 81 0.76 20.84 31.82
C ASP A 81 0.71 20.10 33.17
N SER A 82 0.32 18.82 33.13
CA SER A 82 0.38 17.92 34.28
C SER A 82 0.58 16.49 33.80
N LYS A 83 1.63 15.86 34.33
CA LYS A 83 2.08 14.50 33.98
C LYS A 83 1.39 13.40 34.81
N LYS A 84 0.50 13.76 35.74
CA LYS A 84 -0.15 12.81 36.66
C LYS A 84 -1.66 12.73 36.39
N PRO A 85 -2.33 11.67 36.91
CA PRO A 85 -3.76 11.56 36.81
C PRO A 85 -4.51 12.75 37.40
N PHE A 86 -5.36 13.39 36.60
CA PHE A 86 -6.11 14.56 37.01
C PHE A 86 -7.24 14.22 38.00
N CYS A 87 -7.87 13.06 37.84
CA CYS A 87 -9.03 12.62 38.61
C CYS A 87 -8.63 11.95 39.93
N HIS A 88 -9.46 12.12 40.96
CA HIS A 88 -9.30 11.47 42.26
C HIS A 88 -9.46 9.94 42.23
N THR A 89 -9.97 9.38 41.12
CA THR A 89 -10.07 7.95 40.87
C THR A 89 -8.84 7.35 40.17
N GLY A 90 -7.81 8.16 39.91
CA GLY A 90 -6.61 7.72 39.17
C GLY A 90 -6.72 7.83 37.65
N ASN A 91 -7.84 8.34 37.12
CA ASN A 91 -8.00 8.58 35.67
C ASN A 91 -7.35 9.89 35.21
N HIS A 92 -6.86 9.90 33.95
CA HIS A 92 -6.25 11.09 33.35
C HIS A 92 -7.25 12.26 33.15
N SER A 93 -8.54 11.96 33.04
CA SER A 93 -9.63 12.94 32.96
C SER A 93 -10.76 12.59 33.93
N CYS A 94 -11.46 13.61 34.43
CA CYS A 94 -12.73 13.43 35.13
C CYS A 94 -13.83 12.89 34.21
N PHE A 95 -13.72 13.10 32.90
CA PHE A 95 -14.65 12.60 31.89
C PHE A 95 -14.22 11.21 31.37
N CYS A 96 -13.95 10.28 32.29
CA CYS A 96 -13.46 8.94 31.95
C CYS A 96 -14.55 8.00 31.42
N ILE A 97 -15.81 8.26 31.77
CA ILE A 97 -16.97 7.53 31.25
C ILE A 97 -17.54 8.38 30.12
N GLN A 98 -17.13 8.08 28.89
CA GLN A 98 -17.67 8.70 27.69
C GLN A 98 -18.57 7.68 27.00
N ALA A 99 -19.72 8.12 26.51
CA ALA A 99 -20.41 7.36 25.48
C ALA A 99 -19.43 7.14 24.32
N SER A 100 -19.46 5.97 23.67
CA SER A 100 -18.60 5.75 22.52
C SER A 100 -18.93 6.79 21.45
N ILE A 101 -18.11 7.83 21.38
CA ILE A 101 -17.91 8.55 20.13
C ILE A 101 -17.42 7.47 19.17
N LYS A 102 -18.00 7.40 17.96
CA LYS A 102 -17.56 6.46 16.90
C LYS A 102 -16.04 6.29 16.99
N ALA A 103 -15.58 5.04 17.10
CA ALA A 103 -14.18 4.72 17.35
C ALA A 103 -13.29 5.56 16.45
N ASN A 104 -12.29 6.22 17.03
CA ASN A 104 -11.33 7.01 16.28
C ASN A 104 -9.97 6.30 16.27
N LEU A 105 -9.15 6.62 15.28
CA LEU A 105 -7.89 5.92 15.06
C LEU A 105 -6.93 6.01 16.26
N ALA A 106 -6.99 7.10 17.04
CA ALA A 106 -6.17 7.26 18.25
C ALA A 106 -6.56 6.23 19.32
N THR A 107 -7.85 6.13 19.65
CA THR A 107 -8.36 5.14 20.61
C THR A 107 -8.08 3.70 20.17
N LEU A 108 -8.21 3.40 18.87
CA LEU A 108 -7.87 2.09 18.31
C LEU A 108 -6.37 1.78 18.46
N THR A 109 -5.51 2.73 18.11
CA THR A 109 -4.05 2.55 18.17
C THR A 109 -3.58 2.32 19.60
N GLU A 110 -4.11 3.07 20.56
CA GLU A 110 -3.81 2.88 21.99
C GLU A 110 -4.31 1.51 22.49
N HIS A 111 -5.51 1.10 22.09
CA HIS A 111 -6.03 -0.22 22.42
C HIS A 111 -5.15 -1.34 21.86
N ILE A 112 -4.79 -1.30 20.57
CA ILE A 112 -3.91 -2.30 19.95
C ILE A 112 -2.56 -2.35 20.69
N LYS A 113 -1.95 -1.19 20.95
CA LYS A 113 -0.66 -1.09 21.66
C LYS A 113 -0.71 -1.70 23.05
N SER A 114 -1.82 -1.52 23.78
CA SER A 114 -2.01 -2.11 25.12
C SER A 114 -1.94 -3.64 25.14
N LYS A 115 -2.13 -4.30 23.99
CA LYS A 115 -2.17 -5.76 23.84
C LYS A 115 -0.82 -6.40 23.55
N ILE A 116 0.28 -5.64 23.50
CA ILE A 116 1.60 -6.15 23.09
C ILE A 116 2.11 -7.32 23.94
N ASN A 117 1.71 -7.42 25.22
CA ASN A 117 2.11 -8.48 26.14
C ASN A 117 1.05 -9.60 26.27
N ASP A 118 -0.10 -9.47 25.61
CA ASP A 118 -1.19 -10.46 25.69
C ASP A 118 -0.93 -11.60 24.69
N ASP A 119 -1.40 -12.81 24.98
CA ASP A 119 -1.38 -13.94 24.02
C ASP A 119 -2.54 -13.90 23.01
N SER A 120 -3.21 -12.76 22.91
CA SER A 120 -4.22 -12.48 21.88
C SER A 120 -3.58 -12.39 20.48
N TYR A 121 -4.39 -12.58 19.44
CA TYR A 121 -3.99 -12.38 18.04
C TYR A 121 -3.24 -11.04 17.85
N THR A 122 -3.80 -9.96 18.40
CA THR A 122 -3.22 -8.61 18.39
C THR A 122 -1.85 -8.53 19.04
N GLY A 123 -1.64 -9.26 20.14
CA GLY A 123 -0.33 -9.32 20.81
C GLY A 123 0.69 -10.14 20.02
N ILE A 124 0.27 -11.29 19.48
CA ILE A 124 1.12 -12.15 18.64
C ILE A 124 1.59 -11.41 17.39
N MET A 125 0.69 -10.71 16.70
CA MET A 125 1.03 -9.95 15.49
C MET A 125 2.01 -8.81 15.78
N GLN A 126 1.84 -8.08 16.88
CA GLN A 126 2.78 -7.04 17.27
C GLN A 126 4.16 -7.59 17.64
N ARG A 127 4.23 -8.75 18.29
CA ARG A 127 5.51 -9.41 18.62
C ARG A 127 6.19 -10.05 17.40
N ASN A 128 5.47 -10.25 16.29
CA ASN A 128 5.96 -10.83 15.05
C ASN A 128 5.67 -9.89 13.86
N PRO A 129 6.39 -8.76 13.76
CA PRO A 129 6.06 -7.72 12.78
C PRO A 129 6.12 -8.21 11.33
N GLN A 130 6.95 -9.20 10.99
CA GLN A 130 6.98 -9.78 9.63
C GLN A 130 5.68 -10.53 9.29
N LEU A 131 5.07 -11.19 10.27
CA LEU A 131 3.77 -11.86 10.09
C LEU A 131 2.65 -10.82 9.97
N ALA A 132 2.68 -9.76 10.79
CA ALA A 132 1.76 -8.63 10.65
C ALA A 132 1.90 -7.95 9.28
N LEU A 133 3.13 -7.79 8.77
CA LEU A 133 3.37 -7.24 7.43
C LEU A 133 2.84 -8.15 6.32
N ALA A 134 2.99 -9.46 6.45
CA ALA A 134 2.41 -10.41 5.51
C ALA A 134 0.88 -10.27 5.45
N LYS A 135 0.22 -10.14 6.62
CA LYS A 135 -1.21 -9.82 6.70
C LYS A 135 -1.53 -8.48 6.03
N VAL A 136 -0.77 -7.40 6.29
CA VAL A 136 -0.95 -6.11 5.60
C VAL A 136 -0.96 -6.27 4.08
N MET A 137 -0.07 -7.09 3.54
CA MET A 137 -0.04 -7.36 2.09
C MET A 137 -1.27 -8.14 1.61
N GLU A 138 -1.70 -9.14 2.37
CA GLU A 138 -2.92 -9.93 2.09
C GLU A 138 -4.17 -9.05 2.08
N GLU A 139 -4.41 -8.29 3.15
CA GLU A 139 -5.58 -7.39 3.28
C GLU A 139 -5.56 -6.30 2.20
N PHE A 140 -4.38 -5.82 1.81
CA PHE A 140 -4.26 -4.86 0.71
C PHE A 140 -4.70 -5.46 -0.63
N TRP A 141 -4.40 -6.75 -0.87
CA TRP A 141 -4.92 -7.45 -2.04
C TRP A 141 -6.43 -7.67 -1.95
N GLU A 142 -6.97 -7.97 -0.78
CA GLU A 142 -8.41 -8.12 -0.56
C GLU A 142 -9.14 -6.80 -0.78
N VAL A 143 -8.60 -5.66 -0.33
CA VAL A 143 -9.13 -4.32 -0.67
C VAL A 143 -9.18 -4.11 -2.19
N ILE A 144 -8.13 -4.49 -2.92
CA ILE A 144 -8.09 -4.36 -4.39
C ILE A 144 -9.11 -5.28 -5.07
N ALA A 145 -9.28 -6.49 -4.58
CA ALA A 145 -10.14 -7.52 -5.17
C ALA A 145 -11.60 -7.45 -4.72
N SER A 146 -11.89 -6.76 -3.61
CA SER A 146 -13.20 -6.75 -2.97
C SER A 146 -14.28 -6.03 -3.78
N HIS A 147 -15.49 -6.56 -3.69
CA HIS A 147 -16.69 -5.88 -4.18
C HIS A 147 -17.09 -4.75 -3.20
N GLN A 148 -17.88 -3.79 -3.69
CA GLN A 148 -18.24 -2.56 -2.96
C GLN A 148 -18.85 -2.80 -1.56
N ASP A 149 -19.54 -3.93 -1.38
CA ASP A 149 -20.19 -4.31 -0.11
C ASP A 149 -19.20 -4.76 0.99
N TYR A 150 -18.02 -5.25 0.61
CA TYR A 150 -16.98 -5.76 1.53
C TYR A 150 -15.83 -4.78 1.72
N GLN A 151 -15.72 -3.77 0.86
CA GLN A 151 -14.58 -2.87 0.82
C GLN A 151 -14.30 -2.16 2.16
N VAL A 152 -15.34 -1.85 2.94
CA VAL A 152 -15.19 -1.29 4.30
C VAL A 152 -14.55 -2.28 5.26
N SER A 153 -14.90 -3.58 5.19
CA SER A 153 -14.31 -4.62 6.03
C SER A 153 -12.84 -4.80 5.70
N GLU A 154 -12.53 -5.00 4.42
CA GLU A 154 -11.14 -5.22 3.98
C GLU A 154 -10.24 -4.01 4.28
N CYS A 155 -10.78 -2.79 4.13
CA CYS A 155 -10.05 -1.58 4.52
C CYS A 155 -9.82 -1.56 6.03
N SER A 156 -10.79 -1.99 6.84
CA SER A 156 -10.66 -2.03 8.29
C SER A 156 -9.58 -3.02 8.71
N ASP A 157 -9.56 -4.21 8.12
CA ASP A 157 -8.58 -5.25 8.42
C ASP A 157 -7.17 -4.81 7.98
N LEU A 158 -7.03 -4.18 6.81
CA LEU A 158 -5.79 -3.55 6.37
C LEU A 158 -5.26 -2.53 7.41
N PHE A 159 -6.12 -1.64 7.89
CA PHE A 159 -5.72 -0.62 8.88
C PHE A 159 -5.31 -1.24 10.22
N VAL A 160 -6.04 -2.24 10.69
CA VAL A 160 -5.73 -2.92 11.97
C VAL A 160 -4.38 -3.62 11.89
N HIS A 161 -4.11 -4.38 10.83
CA HIS A 161 -2.83 -5.07 10.66
C HIS A 161 -1.67 -4.10 10.45
N LEU A 162 -1.91 -2.98 9.75
CA LEU A 162 -0.90 -1.93 9.59
C LEU A 162 -0.50 -1.34 10.94
N VAL A 163 -1.47 -1.03 11.81
CA VAL A 163 -1.19 -0.51 13.15
C VAL A 163 -0.44 -1.55 14.00
N MET A 164 -0.81 -2.84 13.93
CA MET A 164 -0.07 -3.90 14.63
C MET A 164 1.39 -4.00 14.15
N TYR A 165 1.62 -3.92 12.83
CA TYR A 165 2.95 -3.93 12.24
C TYR A 165 3.79 -2.73 12.73
N LEU A 166 3.24 -1.52 12.63
CA LEU A 166 3.91 -0.28 13.04
C LEU A 166 4.33 -0.32 14.51
N ASN A 167 3.41 -0.72 15.40
CA ASN A 167 3.73 -0.91 16.81
C ASN A 167 4.86 -1.93 17.03
N GLY A 168 4.85 -3.04 16.28
CA GLY A 168 5.87 -4.08 16.35
C GLY A 168 7.27 -3.62 15.92
N ILE A 169 7.36 -2.64 15.01
CA ILE A 169 8.63 -2.02 14.60
C ILE A 169 8.96 -0.73 15.36
N GLY A 170 8.15 -0.36 16.35
CA GLY A 170 8.37 0.84 17.18
C GLY A 170 8.02 2.17 16.50
N VAL A 171 7.26 2.15 15.40
CA VAL A 171 6.75 3.36 14.73
C VAL A 171 5.35 3.66 15.23
N THR A 172 5.09 4.91 15.64
CA THR A 172 3.77 5.34 16.11
C THR A 172 2.98 6.04 15.01
N MET A 173 1.65 6.06 15.14
CA MET A 173 0.80 6.90 14.27
C MET A 173 1.15 8.38 14.38
N GLU A 174 1.65 8.83 15.54
CA GLU A 174 2.13 10.20 15.72
C GLU A 174 3.37 10.48 14.86
N ASP A 175 4.33 9.54 14.78
CA ASP A 175 5.49 9.66 13.89
C ASP A 175 5.07 9.82 12.43
N ILE A 176 4.09 9.01 11.99
CA ILE A 176 3.54 9.09 10.64
C ILE A 176 2.82 10.42 10.42
N PHE A 177 1.98 10.86 11.36
CA PHE A 177 1.31 12.15 11.24
C PHE A 177 2.27 13.33 11.27
N ASN A 178 3.34 13.25 12.07
CA ASN A 178 4.41 14.24 12.10
C ASN A 178 5.14 14.29 10.77
N GLU A 179 5.46 13.13 10.18
CA GLU A 179 6.03 13.05 8.84
C GLU A 179 5.06 13.59 7.78
N LEU A 180 3.77 13.22 7.82
CA LEU A 180 2.75 13.76 6.92
C LEU A 180 2.54 15.28 7.11
N ASN A 181 2.65 15.78 8.33
CA ASN A 181 2.58 17.22 8.65
C ASN A 181 3.86 17.95 8.23
N ALA A 182 5.03 17.33 8.34
CA ALA A 182 6.27 17.86 7.77
C ALA A 182 6.18 17.88 6.24
N GLN A 183 5.52 16.89 5.65
CA GLN A 183 5.24 16.79 4.23
C GLN A 183 4.04 17.64 3.78
N ARG A 184 3.22 18.18 4.69
CA ARG A 184 1.95 18.89 4.37
C ARG A 184 2.14 20.03 3.38
N TRP A 185 3.37 20.59 3.25
CA TRP A 185 3.74 21.55 2.20
C TRP A 185 5.11 21.29 1.57
N ALA A 186 5.53 20.04 1.46
CA ALA A 186 6.55 19.65 0.48
C ALA A 186 5.85 19.04 -0.74
N PRO A 187 5.40 19.86 -1.71
CA PRO A 187 4.93 19.40 -3.02
C PRO A 187 6.11 18.87 -3.82
N LYS A 188 6.80 17.84 -3.32
CA LYS A 188 7.77 17.05 -4.07
C LYS A 188 7.15 15.71 -4.47
N ILE A 189 6.26 15.16 -3.63
CA ILE A 189 5.45 13.97 -3.97
C ILE A 189 4.30 14.38 -4.90
N CYS A 190 3.55 15.42 -4.52
CA CYS A 190 2.87 16.29 -5.47
C CYS A 190 3.81 17.43 -5.86
N SER A 191 5.03 17.12 -6.35
CA SER A 191 5.57 18.04 -7.37
C SER A 191 4.42 18.20 -8.35
N LYS A 192 4.15 19.43 -8.78
CA LYS A 192 3.37 19.67 -9.99
C LYS A 192 3.67 18.45 -10.83
N GLN A 193 2.68 17.58 -11.05
CA GLN A 193 2.78 16.70 -12.18
C GLN A 193 3.23 17.69 -13.22
N ASN A 194 4.46 17.54 -13.68
CA ASN A 194 4.63 17.92 -15.04
C ASN A 194 3.59 16.96 -15.67
N GLU A 195 2.32 17.39 -15.81
CA GLU A 195 1.92 18.01 -17.06
C GLU A 195 3.23 18.42 -17.70
N ILE A 196 3.88 17.42 -18.31
CA ILE A 196 4.61 17.60 -19.52
C ILE A 196 3.57 18.41 -20.26
N SER A 197 3.74 19.73 -20.14
CA SER A 197 2.86 20.70 -20.74
C SER A 197 2.69 20.14 -22.13
N ASP A 198 1.47 20.13 -22.66
CA ASP A 198 1.18 19.70 -24.03
C ASP A 198 2.13 20.34 -25.08
N LYS A 199 2.98 21.27 -24.67
CA LYS A 199 4.28 21.66 -25.24
C LYS A 199 5.48 20.71 -24.92
N LYS A 200 5.44 19.44 -25.34
CA LYS A 200 6.62 18.65 -25.79
C LYS A 200 6.18 17.30 -26.36
N SER A 201 5.36 17.35 -27.40
CA SER A 201 4.99 16.23 -28.26
C SER A 201 6.13 15.82 -29.20
N GLN A 202 7.32 15.42 -28.70
CA GLN A 202 8.45 15.04 -29.58
C GLN A 202 9.44 13.98 -29.03
N GLU A 203 9.20 13.34 -27.88
CA GLU A 203 10.09 12.26 -27.39
C GLU A 203 9.31 10.96 -27.18
N ILE A 204 9.64 9.93 -27.97
CA ILE A 204 9.08 8.60 -27.87
C ILE A 204 9.93 7.81 -26.88
N ILE A 205 9.34 7.51 -25.72
CA ILE A 205 9.98 6.71 -24.67
C ILE A 205 9.39 5.31 -24.71
N ILE A 206 10.19 4.32 -25.13
CA ILE A 206 9.79 2.91 -25.20
C ILE A 206 10.51 2.12 -24.12
N ARG A 207 9.77 1.36 -23.31
CA ARG A 207 10.34 0.31 -22.46
C ARG A 207 10.33 -1.02 -23.19
N ILE A 208 11.47 -1.70 -23.12
CA ILE A 208 11.63 -3.03 -23.71
C ILE A 208 12.17 -4.01 -22.69
N THR A 209 11.80 -5.27 -22.85
CA THR A 209 12.17 -6.37 -21.96
C THR A 209 13.67 -6.42 -21.74
N THR A 210 14.06 -6.63 -20.48
CA THR A 210 15.41 -7.01 -20.06
C THR A 210 15.50 -8.50 -19.86
N SER A 211 16.69 -9.07 -20.07
CA SER A 211 17.06 -10.46 -19.77
C SER A 211 16.42 -11.53 -20.67
N LYS A 212 15.67 -12.48 -20.10
CA LYS A 212 15.03 -13.61 -20.81
C LYS A 212 14.12 -13.05 -21.92
N TYR A 213 14.23 -13.60 -23.13
CA TYR A 213 13.44 -13.22 -24.32
C TYR A 213 13.73 -11.84 -24.94
N THR A 214 14.85 -11.20 -24.59
CA THR A 214 15.30 -9.94 -25.21
C THR A 214 15.39 -10.04 -26.74
N ASP A 215 16.00 -11.11 -27.26
CA ASP A 215 16.13 -11.33 -28.71
C ASP A 215 14.77 -11.33 -29.43
N LYS A 216 13.72 -11.85 -28.78
CA LYS A 216 12.37 -11.88 -29.35
C LYS A 216 11.75 -10.49 -29.42
N THR A 217 11.89 -9.69 -28.36
CA THR A 217 11.39 -8.30 -28.37
C THR A 217 12.19 -7.40 -29.29
N ASP A 218 13.50 -7.64 -29.43
CA ASP A 218 14.36 -6.89 -30.35
C ASP A 218 14.01 -7.23 -31.80
N ARG A 219 13.83 -8.52 -32.12
CA ARG A 219 13.35 -8.96 -33.44
C ARG A 219 11.99 -8.38 -33.78
N PHE A 220 11.05 -8.38 -32.82
CA PHE A 220 9.76 -7.73 -33.00
C PHE A 220 9.92 -6.24 -33.33
N ALA A 221 10.75 -5.52 -32.58
CA ALA A 221 11.00 -4.11 -32.83
C ALA A 221 11.59 -3.85 -34.23
N GLU A 222 12.55 -4.66 -34.68
CA GLU A 222 13.18 -4.49 -35.99
C GLU A 222 12.24 -4.89 -37.13
N GLU A 223 11.63 -6.08 -37.06
CA GLU A 223 10.80 -6.62 -38.14
C GLU A 223 9.43 -5.95 -38.26
N GLN A 224 8.80 -5.62 -37.12
CA GLN A 224 7.43 -5.11 -37.09
C GLN A 224 7.37 -3.59 -37.00
N LEU A 225 8.31 -2.96 -36.28
CA LEU A 225 8.29 -1.52 -36.02
C LEU A 225 9.38 -0.75 -36.77
N GLY A 226 10.33 -1.43 -37.41
CA GLY A 226 11.45 -0.80 -38.10
C GLY A 226 12.50 -0.19 -37.17
N ILE A 227 12.55 -0.62 -35.90
CA ILE A 227 13.49 -0.12 -34.88
C ILE A 227 14.56 -1.18 -34.62
N LYS A 228 15.79 -0.92 -35.08
CA LYS A 228 16.94 -1.77 -34.78
C LYS A 228 17.52 -1.42 -33.43
N ILE A 229 17.47 -2.36 -32.51
CA ILE A 229 17.92 -2.17 -31.13
C ILE A 229 19.38 -2.59 -30.99
N ILE A 230 20.20 -1.69 -30.46
CA ILE A 230 21.61 -1.90 -30.22
C ILE A 230 21.83 -1.99 -28.71
N ARG A 231 22.04 -3.22 -28.24
CA ARG A 231 22.43 -3.51 -26.86
C ARG A 231 23.95 -3.59 -26.77
N GLN A 232 24.57 -2.74 -25.95
CA GLN A 232 26.01 -2.83 -25.70
C GLN A 232 26.32 -4.10 -24.89
N SER A 233 27.52 -4.65 -25.07
CA SER A 233 27.97 -5.84 -24.33
C SER A 233 28.09 -5.56 -22.82
N GLY A 234 27.89 -6.60 -22.01
CA GLY A 234 28.00 -6.53 -20.55
C GLY A 234 26.74 -6.01 -19.84
N ARG A 235 26.90 -5.39 -18.65
CA ARG A 235 25.80 -4.82 -17.84
C ARG A 235 25.45 -3.38 -18.24
N SER A 236 25.70 -2.99 -19.49
CA SER A 236 25.41 -1.63 -19.94
C SER A 236 23.91 -1.38 -19.94
N LEU A 237 23.48 -0.33 -19.23
CA LEU A 237 22.10 0.14 -19.27
C LEU A 237 21.82 1.03 -20.50
N CYS A 238 22.85 1.33 -21.30
CA CYS A 238 22.74 2.10 -22.51
C CYS A 238 22.21 1.21 -23.65
N ILE A 239 20.96 1.43 -24.04
CA ILE A 239 20.36 0.86 -25.25
C ILE A 239 20.16 1.99 -26.24
N LYS A 240 20.59 1.79 -27.48
CA LYS A 240 20.33 2.70 -28.60
C LYS A 240 19.34 2.06 -29.56
N GLY A 241 18.57 2.87 -30.26
CA GLY A 241 17.63 2.44 -31.29
C GLY A 241 17.85 3.23 -32.56
N ASP A 242 18.17 2.54 -33.65
CA ASP A 242 18.27 3.14 -34.98
C ASP A 242 16.98 2.84 -35.75
N ILE A 243 16.45 3.83 -36.46
CA ILE A 243 15.27 3.65 -37.31
C ILE A 243 15.75 3.02 -38.63
N ALA A 244 15.63 1.70 -38.73
CA ALA A 244 16.06 0.92 -39.90
C ALA A 244 15.03 0.93 -41.04
N ASP A 245 13.73 1.00 -40.71
CA ASP A 245 12.63 1.12 -41.68
C ASP A 245 11.68 2.24 -41.25
N ARG A 246 11.79 3.37 -41.95
CA ARG A 246 11.03 4.59 -41.63
C ARG A 246 9.53 4.45 -41.91
N ASN A 247 9.15 3.66 -42.91
CA ASN A 247 7.74 3.46 -43.25
C ASN A 247 7.02 2.67 -42.16
N LYS A 248 7.67 1.62 -41.63
CA LYS A 248 7.15 0.86 -40.48
C LYS A 248 7.09 1.72 -39.22
N PHE A 249 8.12 2.53 -38.97
CA PHE A 249 8.16 3.41 -37.81
C PHE A 249 7.03 4.45 -37.83
N CYS A 250 6.90 5.22 -38.91
CA CYS A 250 5.89 6.27 -39.02
C CYS A 250 4.44 5.76 -39.02
N LYS A 251 4.21 4.45 -39.24
CA LYS A 251 2.87 3.84 -39.12
C LYS A 251 2.34 3.87 -37.69
N TYR A 252 3.21 3.74 -36.69
CA TYR A 252 2.81 3.62 -35.28
C TYR A 252 3.21 4.83 -34.44
N PHE A 253 4.13 5.65 -34.97
CA PHE A 253 4.69 6.79 -34.27
C PHE A 253 4.50 8.04 -35.14
N ASP A 254 3.61 8.94 -34.71
CA ASP A 254 3.44 10.26 -35.33
C ASP A 254 4.70 11.10 -35.09
N HIS A 255 5.61 11.17 -36.07
CA HIS A 255 6.86 11.90 -35.89
C HIS A 255 7.41 12.62 -37.13
N ASP A 256 7.69 13.91 -36.96
CA ASP A 256 8.55 14.75 -37.82
C ASP A 256 10.04 14.34 -37.75
N GLU A 257 10.85 14.75 -38.72
CA GLU A 257 12.24 14.30 -38.89
C GLU A 257 13.21 14.52 -37.70
N ASN A 258 12.83 15.30 -36.69
CA ASN A 258 13.66 15.69 -35.54
C ASN A 258 13.30 15.01 -34.20
N GLY A 259 12.56 13.90 -34.25
CA GLY A 259 12.14 13.16 -33.07
C GLY A 259 13.22 12.42 -32.31
N LYS A 260 13.17 12.49 -30.98
CA LYS A 260 14.08 11.72 -30.13
C LYS A 260 13.43 10.41 -29.71
N LEU A 261 13.97 9.29 -30.18
CA LEU A 261 13.63 7.95 -29.69
C LEU A 261 14.52 7.60 -28.49
N SER A 262 13.90 7.29 -27.37
CA SER A 262 14.58 6.89 -26.13
C SER A 262 14.14 5.48 -25.73
N LEU A 263 15.04 4.51 -25.87
CA LEU A 263 14.81 3.12 -25.46
C LEU A 263 15.37 2.89 -24.07
N PHE A 264 14.58 2.24 -23.20
CA PHE A 264 15.08 1.85 -21.89
C PHE A 264 14.78 0.38 -21.57
N PRO A 265 15.78 -0.36 -21.05
CA PRO A 265 15.55 -1.69 -20.51
C PRO A 265 14.67 -1.62 -19.25
N SER A 266 13.66 -2.49 -19.16
CA SER A 266 12.87 -2.69 -17.95
C SER A 266 12.51 -4.16 -17.72
N LYS A 267 12.33 -4.53 -16.44
CA LYS A 267 11.74 -5.83 -16.10
C LYS A 267 10.28 -5.83 -16.55
N PRO A 268 9.79 -6.90 -17.21
CA PRO A 268 8.44 -6.93 -17.75
C PRO A 268 7.34 -6.57 -16.74
N LYS A 269 7.41 -7.11 -15.52
CA LYS A 269 6.43 -6.85 -14.45
C LYS A 269 6.31 -5.38 -14.01
N ASP A 270 7.34 -4.57 -14.23
CA ASP A 270 7.32 -3.15 -13.87
C ASP A 270 6.69 -2.29 -14.98
N MET A 271 6.59 -2.84 -16.21
CA MET A 271 6.19 -2.09 -17.39
C MET A 271 4.75 -1.58 -17.37
N PRO A 272 3.73 -2.37 -16.96
CA PRO A 272 2.35 -1.88 -16.89
C PRO A 272 2.22 -0.65 -15.98
N TRP A 273 2.93 -0.65 -14.84
CA TRP A 273 2.97 0.51 -13.94
C TRP A 273 3.70 1.72 -14.54
N LEU A 274 4.80 1.50 -15.26
CA LEU A 274 5.53 2.59 -15.94
C LEU A 274 4.65 3.30 -16.99
N LEU A 275 3.83 2.53 -17.72
CA LEU A 275 2.88 3.07 -18.69
C LEU A 275 1.73 3.82 -18.01
N ALA A 276 1.13 3.22 -16.97
CA ALA A 276 0.05 3.84 -16.19
C ALA A 276 0.49 5.15 -15.52
N SER A 277 1.74 5.21 -15.03
CA SER A 277 2.31 6.38 -14.34
C SER A 277 2.76 7.51 -15.28
N LYS A 278 2.48 7.41 -16.59
CA LYS A 278 2.86 8.39 -17.63
C LYS A 278 4.36 8.67 -17.71
N ARG A 279 5.21 7.74 -17.22
CA ARG A 279 6.68 7.87 -17.28
C ARG A 279 7.25 7.46 -18.64
N VAL A 280 6.46 6.74 -19.42
CA VAL A 280 6.84 6.17 -20.72
C VAL A 280 5.66 6.32 -21.67
N THR A 281 5.95 6.36 -22.96
CA THR A 281 4.91 6.50 -24.00
C THR A 281 4.42 5.15 -24.48
N HIS A 282 5.33 4.18 -24.58
CA HIS A 282 5.05 2.86 -25.17
C HIS A 282 5.80 1.75 -24.45
N LEU A 283 5.30 0.52 -24.59
CA LEU A 283 5.95 -0.70 -24.13
C LEU A 283 6.10 -1.69 -25.29
N ILE A 284 7.19 -2.46 -25.30
CA ILE A 284 7.34 -3.66 -26.13
C ILE A 284 7.54 -4.84 -25.17
N THR A 285 6.52 -5.68 -25.04
CA THR A 285 6.53 -6.85 -24.15
C THR A 285 5.51 -7.90 -24.60
N PHE A 286 5.46 -9.03 -23.92
CA PHE A 286 4.47 -10.08 -24.14
C PHE A 286 3.12 -9.75 -23.49
N GLU A 287 2.04 -10.23 -24.11
CA GLU A 287 0.69 -10.05 -23.59
C GLU A 287 0.46 -10.73 -22.23
N THR A 288 1.16 -11.83 -21.98
CA THR A 288 1.09 -12.57 -20.72
C THR A 288 1.60 -11.74 -19.54
N VAL A 289 2.38 -10.69 -19.81
CA VAL A 289 2.86 -9.76 -18.79
C VAL A 289 1.79 -8.72 -18.48
N VAL A 290 1.25 -8.05 -19.51
CA VAL A 290 0.33 -6.92 -19.31
C VAL A 290 -1.07 -7.36 -18.88
N LYS A 291 -1.52 -8.55 -19.29
CA LYS A 291 -2.83 -9.11 -18.93
C LYS A 291 -2.97 -9.48 -17.45
N ASN A 292 -1.86 -9.54 -16.71
CA ASN A 292 -1.89 -9.73 -15.25
C ASN A 292 -2.28 -8.43 -14.50
N TYR A 293 -2.48 -7.31 -15.20
CA TYR A 293 -2.74 -5.99 -14.61
C TYR A 293 -4.03 -5.38 -15.18
N PRO A 294 -4.68 -4.43 -14.48
CA PRO A 294 -5.81 -3.70 -15.03
C PRO A 294 -5.49 -3.06 -16.38
N THR A 295 -6.49 -2.96 -17.26
CA THR A 295 -6.32 -2.41 -18.62
C THR A 295 -5.98 -0.92 -18.57
N VAL A 296 -4.68 -0.63 -18.61
CA VAL A 296 -4.09 0.72 -18.66
C VAL A 296 -3.46 1.04 -20.03
N TYR A 297 -3.66 0.16 -21.00
CA TYR A 297 -2.96 0.13 -22.28
C TYR A 297 -3.90 -0.09 -23.47
N THR A 298 -3.47 0.38 -24.63
CA THR A 298 -4.02 0.07 -25.95
C THR A 298 -3.02 -0.79 -26.72
N VAL A 299 -3.50 -1.79 -27.45
CA VAL A 299 -2.65 -2.58 -28.35
C VAL A 299 -2.55 -1.84 -29.68
N LEU A 300 -1.35 -1.39 -30.04
CA LEU A 300 -1.12 -0.67 -31.29
C LEU A 300 -0.70 -1.61 -32.43
N HIS A 301 0.07 -2.65 -32.09
CA HIS A 301 0.48 -3.70 -33.01
C HIS A 301 0.85 -4.95 -32.23
N GLU A 302 0.56 -6.12 -32.77
CA GLU A 302 0.91 -7.40 -32.14
C GLU A 302 1.36 -8.43 -33.17
N ALA A 303 2.19 -9.37 -32.74
CA ALA A 303 2.62 -10.52 -33.52
C ALA A 303 2.77 -11.74 -32.60
N ALA A 304 2.26 -12.88 -33.06
CA ALA A 304 2.39 -14.15 -32.34
C ALA A 304 3.84 -14.65 -32.34
N ASP A 305 4.33 -15.13 -31.19
CA ASP A 305 5.58 -15.88 -31.11
C ASP A 305 5.30 -17.38 -31.32
N PRO A 306 5.85 -18.00 -32.36
CA PRO A 306 5.56 -19.40 -32.69
C PRO A 306 6.32 -20.41 -31.82
N ASN A 307 7.24 -19.96 -30.96
CA ASN A 307 8.19 -20.85 -30.30
C ASN A 307 7.91 -21.05 -28.82
N ILE A 308 7.14 -20.16 -28.18
CA ILE A 308 6.85 -20.22 -26.74
C ILE A 308 5.41 -20.60 -26.44
N CYS A 309 5.20 -21.34 -25.36
CA CYS A 309 3.90 -21.60 -24.77
C CYS A 309 3.92 -21.30 -23.27
N LEU A 310 2.74 -21.09 -22.68
CA LEU A 310 2.56 -21.03 -21.23
C LEU A 310 2.01 -22.40 -20.81
N ALA A 311 2.69 -23.06 -19.88
CA ALA A 311 2.36 -24.43 -19.46
C ALA A 311 2.33 -24.56 -17.94
N LEU A 312 1.58 -25.54 -17.45
CA LEU A 312 1.69 -26.06 -16.10
C LEU A 312 2.66 -27.25 -16.11
N LEU A 313 3.68 -27.14 -15.27
CA LEU A 313 4.72 -28.12 -15.10
C LEU A 313 4.46 -28.97 -13.86
N CYS A 314 4.85 -30.23 -13.91
CA CYS A 314 4.96 -31.13 -12.77
C CYS A 314 6.34 -31.79 -12.75
N ARG A 315 6.69 -32.45 -11.64
CA ARG A 315 7.85 -33.33 -11.60
C ARG A 315 7.59 -34.53 -12.51
N LYS A 316 8.61 -34.99 -13.22
CA LYS A 316 8.51 -36.11 -14.16
C LYS A 316 7.95 -37.36 -13.47
N GLY A 317 6.85 -37.91 -14.00
CA GLY A 317 6.18 -39.09 -13.44
C GLY A 317 5.24 -38.78 -12.26
N ALA A 318 4.98 -37.52 -11.94
CA ALA A 318 4.01 -37.15 -10.92
C ALA A 318 2.58 -37.47 -11.36
N CYS A 319 1.78 -38.03 -10.45
CA CYS A 319 0.37 -38.29 -10.67
C CYS A 319 -0.45 -37.04 -10.31
N ILE A 320 -1.06 -36.40 -11.31
CA ILE A 320 -1.88 -35.20 -11.13
C ILE A 320 -3.35 -35.57 -11.39
N GLU A 321 -4.13 -35.64 -10.32
CA GLU A 321 -5.53 -36.09 -10.33
C GLU A 321 -6.44 -34.99 -9.75
N PRO A 322 -6.83 -33.96 -10.54
CA PRO A 322 -7.65 -32.84 -10.07
C PRO A 322 -8.98 -33.23 -9.42
N GLU A 323 -9.55 -34.36 -9.83
CA GLU A 323 -10.78 -34.95 -9.30
C GLU A 323 -10.65 -35.38 -7.82
N LYS A 324 -9.43 -35.57 -7.31
CA LYS A 324 -9.16 -35.92 -5.90
C LYS A 324 -8.93 -34.70 -5.02
N TRP A 325 -8.84 -33.50 -5.60
CA TRP A 325 -8.59 -32.28 -4.85
C TRP A 325 -9.84 -31.85 -4.08
N THR A 326 -9.68 -31.51 -2.80
CA THR A 326 -10.82 -31.15 -1.93
C THR A 326 -10.49 -29.94 -1.07
N HIS A 327 -11.50 -29.35 -0.43
CA HIS A 327 -11.28 -28.26 0.53
C HIS A 327 -10.31 -28.61 1.68
N GLN A 328 -10.22 -29.89 2.05
CA GLN A 328 -9.36 -30.39 3.14
C GLN A 328 -7.98 -30.79 2.65
N ASN A 329 -7.84 -31.13 1.37
CA ASN A 329 -6.60 -31.54 0.74
C ASN A 329 -6.38 -30.74 -0.55
N LYS A 330 -5.96 -29.49 -0.38
CA LYS A 330 -5.69 -28.56 -1.47
C LYS A 330 -4.23 -28.67 -1.90
N PRO A 331 -3.92 -28.99 -3.17
CA PRO A 331 -2.55 -28.86 -3.64
C PRO A 331 -2.14 -27.39 -3.71
N LEU A 332 -0.84 -27.17 -3.52
CA LEU A 332 -0.22 -25.86 -3.69
C LEU A 332 0.34 -25.73 -5.11
N ILE A 333 0.04 -24.62 -5.78
CA ILE A 333 0.42 -24.38 -7.18
C ILE A 333 1.14 -23.03 -7.26
N ALA A 334 2.40 -23.04 -7.68
CA ALA A 334 3.19 -21.83 -7.85
C ALA A 334 2.83 -21.15 -9.17
N ALA A 335 2.38 -19.89 -9.13
CA ALA A 335 1.94 -19.18 -10.32
C ALA A 335 2.50 -17.75 -10.39
N GLU A 336 3.29 -17.45 -11.42
CA GLU A 336 3.62 -16.07 -11.82
C GLU A 336 2.44 -15.47 -12.63
N HIS A 337 1.83 -16.28 -13.52
CA HIS A 337 0.74 -15.91 -14.42
C HIS A 337 -0.63 -16.32 -13.84
N VAL A 338 -0.91 -15.87 -12.61
CA VAL A 338 -2.12 -16.22 -11.83
C VAL A 338 -3.40 -16.19 -12.66
N SER A 339 -3.67 -15.07 -13.35
CA SER A 339 -4.91 -14.89 -14.12
C SER A 339 -5.06 -15.91 -15.25
N HIS A 340 -3.96 -16.35 -15.85
CA HIS A 340 -3.98 -17.37 -16.91
C HIS A 340 -4.22 -18.76 -16.34
N VAL A 341 -3.61 -19.10 -15.21
CA VAL A 341 -3.82 -20.39 -14.54
C VAL A 341 -5.25 -20.53 -14.04
N THR A 342 -5.78 -19.49 -13.37
CA THR A 342 -7.18 -19.47 -12.88
C THR A 342 -8.16 -19.70 -14.03
N ARG A 343 -8.01 -18.93 -15.13
CA ARG A 343 -8.88 -19.08 -16.31
C ARG A 343 -8.78 -20.45 -16.95
N PHE A 344 -7.58 -21.04 -17.00
CA PHE A 344 -7.39 -22.39 -17.52
C PHE A 344 -8.13 -23.42 -16.65
N PHE A 345 -8.01 -23.33 -15.31
CA PHE A 345 -8.72 -24.21 -14.39
C PHE A 345 -10.23 -24.09 -14.48
N GLU A 346 -10.76 -22.88 -14.67
CA GLU A 346 -12.18 -22.67 -14.98
C GLU A 346 -12.58 -23.40 -16.28
N GLN A 347 -11.77 -23.30 -17.34
CA GLN A 347 -12.05 -23.96 -18.63
C GLN A 347 -12.08 -25.49 -18.52
N ILE A 348 -11.26 -26.08 -17.65
CA ILE A 348 -11.25 -27.52 -17.39
C ILE A 348 -12.11 -27.93 -16.18
N ASN A 349 -12.98 -27.03 -15.69
CA ASN A 349 -13.94 -27.24 -14.61
C ASN A 349 -13.32 -27.68 -13.25
N ILE A 350 -12.12 -27.20 -12.92
CA ILE A 350 -11.54 -27.37 -11.58
C ILE A 350 -12.10 -26.29 -10.65
N ASN A 351 -12.69 -26.70 -9.53
CA ASN A 351 -13.28 -25.78 -8.56
C ASN A 351 -12.19 -24.91 -7.89
N PRO A 352 -12.29 -23.56 -7.90
CA PRO A 352 -11.35 -22.65 -7.24
C PRO A 352 -11.11 -22.94 -5.76
N SER A 353 -12.08 -23.58 -5.09
CA SER A 353 -12.00 -23.88 -3.67
C SER A 353 -11.14 -25.11 -3.33
N THR A 354 -10.77 -25.94 -4.31
CA THR A 354 -10.08 -27.21 -4.10
C THR A 354 -8.57 -27.15 -4.31
N TYR A 355 -8.00 -26.02 -4.72
CA TYR A 355 -6.55 -25.80 -4.83
C TYR A 355 -6.15 -24.50 -4.12
N HIS A 356 -4.84 -24.33 -3.87
CA HIS A 356 -4.27 -23.05 -3.47
C HIS A 356 -3.29 -22.58 -4.53
N LEU A 357 -3.53 -21.39 -5.04
CA LEU A 357 -2.67 -20.77 -6.03
C LEU A 357 -1.80 -19.73 -5.34
N ASP A 358 -0.52 -20.07 -5.18
CA ASP A 358 0.45 -19.21 -4.55
C ASP A 358 1.10 -18.31 -5.61
N ARG A 359 0.93 -16.99 -5.44
CA ARG A 359 1.51 -16.01 -6.33
C ARG A 359 2.99 -15.86 -6.00
N VAL A 360 3.83 -16.39 -6.88
CA VAL A 360 5.29 -16.28 -6.74
C VAL A 360 5.87 -15.20 -7.64
N THR A 361 7.08 -14.72 -7.30
CA THR A 361 7.81 -13.78 -8.16
C THR A 361 9.10 -14.41 -8.66
N GLY A 362 9.38 -14.26 -9.96
CA GLY A 362 10.51 -14.92 -10.58
C GLY A 362 10.12 -16.30 -11.12
N SER A 363 11.06 -17.23 -11.09
CA SER A 363 10.90 -18.55 -11.72
C SER A 363 10.03 -19.47 -10.87
N SER A 364 8.74 -19.63 -11.21
CA SER A 364 7.82 -20.54 -10.52
C SER A 364 8.33 -21.98 -10.54
N GLU A 365 8.96 -22.40 -11.64
CA GLU A 365 9.57 -23.73 -11.76
C GLU A 365 10.67 -23.97 -10.72
N GLY A 366 11.34 -22.91 -10.23
CA GLY A 366 12.30 -22.98 -9.14
C GLY A 366 11.68 -23.46 -7.83
N TYR A 367 10.44 -23.08 -7.53
CA TYR A 367 9.74 -23.54 -6.32
C TYR A 367 9.37 -25.03 -6.41
N LEU A 368 8.96 -25.47 -7.60
CA LEU A 368 8.65 -26.87 -7.88
C LEU A 368 9.90 -27.77 -7.81
N VAL A 369 11.06 -27.25 -8.25
CA VAL A 369 12.33 -28.00 -8.24
C VAL A 369 12.94 -28.08 -6.84
N ASN A 370 12.91 -26.98 -6.08
CA ASN A 370 13.69 -26.87 -4.84
C ASN A 370 12.89 -27.19 -3.56
N THR A 371 11.60 -27.49 -3.67
CA THR A 371 10.75 -27.85 -2.52
C THR A 371 9.76 -28.92 -2.93
N ASP A 372 9.29 -29.76 -2.00
CA ASP A 372 8.22 -30.75 -2.23
C ASP A 372 6.82 -30.18 -1.97
N LEU A 373 6.73 -28.90 -1.58
CA LEU A 373 5.47 -28.25 -1.19
C LEU A 373 4.52 -28.07 -2.38
N TYR A 374 5.06 -27.71 -3.55
CA TYR A 374 4.27 -27.42 -4.72
C TYR A 374 4.04 -28.68 -5.56
N LEU A 375 2.79 -28.85 -6.00
CA LEU A 375 2.37 -29.92 -6.91
C LEU A 375 2.62 -29.51 -8.37
N LEU A 376 2.31 -28.25 -8.70
CA LEU A 376 2.43 -27.69 -10.05
C LEU A 376 3.09 -26.32 -10.00
N ALA A 377 3.69 -25.92 -11.11
CA ALA A 377 4.16 -24.56 -11.35
C ALA A 377 3.86 -24.11 -12.77
N ASP A 378 3.52 -22.84 -12.98
CA ASP A 378 3.41 -22.29 -14.32
C ASP A 378 4.78 -21.88 -14.89
N ALA A 379 4.97 -21.98 -16.20
CA ALA A 379 6.18 -21.48 -16.83
C ALA A 379 5.98 -21.18 -18.31
N ILE A 380 6.74 -20.20 -18.82
CA ILE A 380 6.91 -20.01 -20.26
C ILE A 380 7.96 -21.01 -20.76
N VAL A 381 7.56 -21.89 -21.68
CA VAL A 381 8.41 -22.96 -22.23
C VAL A 381 8.71 -22.69 -23.70
N GLU A 382 10.00 -22.76 -24.07
CA GLU A 382 10.47 -22.60 -25.45
C GLU A 382 11.00 -23.92 -26.03
N SER A 383 12.21 -24.32 -25.61
CA SER A 383 12.95 -25.47 -26.16
C SER A 383 12.90 -26.74 -25.30
N GLY A 384 12.23 -26.70 -24.13
CA GLY A 384 12.14 -27.83 -23.20
C GLY A 384 13.42 -28.12 -22.39
N ARG A 385 14.57 -27.53 -22.75
CA ARG A 385 15.86 -27.76 -22.08
C ARG A 385 15.83 -27.60 -20.56
N THR A 386 15.21 -26.51 -20.07
CA THR A 386 15.05 -26.27 -18.64
C THR A 386 14.24 -27.37 -17.94
N LEU A 387 13.27 -27.96 -18.64
CA LEU A 387 12.45 -29.04 -18.06
C LEU A 387 13.28 -30.31 -17.94
N GLU A 388 14.03 -30.67 -18.99
CA GLU A 388 14.92 -31.83 -19.01
C GLU A 388 16.02 -31.75 -17.94
N GLU A 389 16.69 -30.59 -17.84
CA GLU A 389 17.77 -30.37 -16.87
C GLU A 389 17.29 -30.41 -15.40
N ASN A 390 15.98 -30.22 -15.16
CA ASN A 390 15.39 -30.16 -13.83
C ASN A 390 14.38 -31.28 -13.52
N ASN A 391 14.33 -32.34 -14.35
CA ASN A 391 13.39 -33.46 -14.19
C ASN A 391 11.91 -33.02 -14.11
N LEU A 392 11.53 -32.04 -14.92
CA LEU A 392 10.15 -31.56 -15.04
C LEU A 392 9.51 -32.06 -16.35
N GLU A 393 8.19 -32.10 -16.37
CA GLU A 393 7.41 -32.33 -17.59
C GLU A 393 6.19 -31.41 -17.65
N ILE A 394 5.66 -31.21 -18.86
CA ILE A 394 4.43 -30.44 -19.05
C ILE A 394 3.25 -31.34 -18.68
N TRP A 395 2.49 -30.95 -17.67
CA TRP A 395 1.21 -31.58 -17.36
C TRP A 395 0.14 -31.09 -18.34
N ASN A 396 0.03 -29.78 -18.53
CA ASN A 396 -0.92 -29.17 -19.45
C ASN A 396 -0.38 -27.88 -20.06
N VAL A 397 -0.80 -27.59 -21.29
CA VAL A 397 -0.50 -26.33 -21.97
C VAL A 397 -1.67 -25.36 -21.74
N ILE A 398 -1.39 -24.24 -21.09
CA ILE A 398 -2.38 -23.17 -20.83
C ILE A 398 -2.58 -22.33 -22.08
N ILE A 399 -1.48 -21.87 -22.70
CA ILE A 399 -1.50 -21.12 -23.96
C ILE A 399 -0.58 -21.82 -24.96
N PRO A 400 -1.11 -22.36 -26.06
CA PRO A 400 -0.31 -23.01 -27.09
C PRO A 400 0.73 -22.11 -27.76
N LYS A 401 1.72 -22.75 -28.38
CA LYS A 401 2.68 -22.07 -29.26
C LYS A 401 1.95 -21.35 -30.39
N GLY A 402 2.38 -20.14 -30.72
CA GLY A 402 1.73 -19.30 -31.74
C GLY A 402 0.48 -18.57 -31.25
N GLN A 403 0.11 -18.69 -29.97
CA GLN A 403 -0.98 -17.90 -29.37
C GLN A 403 -0.51 -16.88 -28.34
N ILE A 404 0.77 -16.86 -27.99
CA ILE A 404 1.36 -15.82 -27.14
C ILE A 404 1.88 -14.69 -28.04
N HIS A 405 1.37 -13.48 -27.82
CA HIS A 405 1.73 -12.32 -28.63
C HIS A 405 2.77 -11.43 -27.96
N ILE A 406 3.72 -10.93 -28.76
CA ILE A 406 4.51 -9.74 -28.45
C ILE A 406 3.78 -8.57 -29.08
N ALA A 407 3.69 -7.46 -28.36
CA ALA A 407 2.99 -6.29 -28.88
C ALA A 407 3.67 -4.97 -28.50
N LEU A 408 3.37 -3.97 -29.32
CA LEU A 408 3.55 -2.56 -29.02
C LEU A 408 2.30 -2.07 -28.29
N TYR A 409 2.49 -1.63 -27.06
CA TYR A 409 1.42 -1.07 -26.25
C TYR A 409 1.56 0.44 -26.16
N GLY A 410 0.47 1.16 -26.40
CA GLY A 410 0.29 2.58 -26.10
C GLY A 410 -0.51 2.74 -24.81
N ARG A 411 -0.60 3.97 -24.30
CA ARG A 411 -1.46 4.28 -23.15
C ARG A 411 -2.93 4.34 -23.59
N CYS A 412 -3.87 3.95 -22.71
CA CYS A 412 -5.25 4.42 -22.84
C CYS A 412 -5.31 5.94 -22.64
N ASN A 413 -6.13 6.62 -23.43
CA ASN A 413 -6.37 8.06 -23.25
C ASN A 413 -7.33 8.33 -22.10
#